data_AF-A0A7T8BC48-F1
#
_entry.id   AF-A0A7T8BC48-F1
#
_cell.length_a   1.000
_cell.length_b   1.000
_cell.length_c   1.000
_cell.angle_alpha   90.00
_cell.angle_beta   90.00
_cell.angle_gamma   90.00
#
_symmetry.space_group_name_H-M   'P 1'
#
loop_
_entity.id
_entity.type
_entity.pdbx_description
1 polymer ?
#
loop_
_entity_poly.entity_id
_entity_poly.type
_entity_poly.pdbx_seq_one_letter_code
_entity_poly.pdbx_strand_id
1 'polypeptide(L)'
;MDDLRAYQDALSQALAARHDWLEKTELSRLKEEFRTFHSAFSSIYQILLKKAFLQEDPYKHEAKIGEIEIPSAEDMSESKKVEELSIRLSNYDNQLDFLVNFYQFSAEFLTMDRIKRILGLVKYIDWTRFTNSSANANTRALSEIIDSVKPGVDQFSWTLVNDSLQDLDKSTTSIIRLLKEIADYHRENLKYEIRIKILNTLNIDPAHAMARKNDIISQIKKKYTAALGGKPYYPDIIEEIFKEDYSSNGKALRDEVLKNLAIPDSKPKIQKKQVSFKLFLIDGLRSLGTTSNTVADILLKIDENNELMESMKNSFWDKVKRLMQQMMNKEPEPIIYDLQFIDPVRGTTTKERVNYYNLRQDLEKKVRTLGNFSIRSGNTSRFESMEDEQLLALLDRSVKEVQNMHRTLSALDDYFKASADPEIRDKVKGIKPELSTIKNAIISANQKRHEYTSQKEEEEQLRRLGLTT
;
A
#
# COMPACT_ATOMS: atom_id res chain seq x y z
N MET A 1 4.97 -28.60 45.27
CA MET A 1 3.64 -28.16 44.79
C MET A 1 3.54 -26.65 44.72
N ASP A 2 4.07 -25.91 45.70
CA ASP A 2 3.98 -24.43 45.71
C ASP A 2 4.75 -23.75 44.56
N ASP A 3 5.92 -24.25 44.17
CA ASP A 3 6.70 -23.73 43.04
C ASP A 3 5.97 -23.87 41.68
N LEU A 4 5.24 -24.97 41.47
CA LEU A 4 4.48 -25.19 40.23
C LEU A 4 3.25 -24.28 40.16
N ARG A 5 2.59 -24.05 41.29
CA ARG A 5 1.45 -23.12 41.39
C ARG A 5 1.91 -21.68 41.17
N ALA A 6 3.00 -21.27 41.82
CA ALA A 6 3.60 -19.95 41.60
C ALA A 6 3.98 -19.71 40.13
N TYR A 7 4.54 -20.73 39.47
CA TYR A 7 4.79 -20.65 38.03
C TYR A 7 3.50 -20.53 37.20
N GLN A 8 2.47 -21.33 37.48
CA GLN A 8 1.20 -21.26 36.74
C GLN A 8 0.55 -19.87 36.87
N ASP A 9 0.62 -19.25 38.04
CA ASP A 9 0.12 -17.89 38.28
C ASP A 9 0.94 -16.84 37.49
N ALA A 10 2.27 -16.93 37.54
CA ALA A 10 3.16 -16.05 36.78
C ALA A 10 2.96 -16.21 35.27
N LEU A 11 2.80 -17.45 34.79
CA LEU A 11 2.54 -17.76 33.39
C LEU A 11 1.20 -17.19 32.93
N SER A 12 0.15 -17.30 33.74
CA SER A 12 -1.16 -16.71 33.44
C SER A 12 -1.07 -15.19 33.26
N GLN A 13 -0.34 -14.51 34.13
CA GLN A 13 -0.15 -13.05 34.05
C GLN A 13 0.68 -12.67 32.82
N ALA A 14 1.77 -13.39 32.55
CA ALA A 14 2.62 -13.17 31.38
C ALA A 14 1.85 -13.39 30.07
N LEU A 15 1.04 -14.45 29.97
CA LEU A 15 0.20 -14.73 28.80
C LEU A 15 -0.87 -13.66 28.58
N ALA A 16 -1.54 -13.20 29.65
CA ALA A 16 -2.52 -12.12 29.54
C ALA A 16 -1.87 -10.81 29.06
N ALA A 17 -0.72 -10.45 29.63
CA ALA A 17 0.03 -9.27 29.21
C ALA A 17 0.51 -9.41 27.74
N ARG A 18 1.02 -10.58 27.35
CA ARG A 18 1.48 -10.85 25.98
C ARG A 18 0.34 -10.78 24.97
N HIS A 19 -0.83 -11.32 25.31
CA HIS A 19 -2.04 -11.23 24.50
C HIS A 19 -2.40 -9.76 24.20
N ASP A 20 -2.50 -8.95 25.25
CA ASP A 20 -2.80 -7.52 25.12
C ASP A 20 -1.78 -6.77 24.26
N TRP A 21 -0.50 -7.12 24.40
CA TRP A 21 0.56 -6.53 23.60
C TRP A 21 0.48 -6.91 22.12
N LEU A 22 0.20 -8.19 21.82
CA LEU A 22 -0.01 -8.67 20.46
C LEU A 22 -1.19 -7.94 19.81
N GLU A 23 -2.33 -7.84 20.49
CA GLU A 23 -3.54 -7.16 20.01
C GLU A 23 -3.30 -5.67 19.72
N LYS A 24 -2.63 -4.97 20.65
CA LYS A 24 -2.42 -3.51 20.55
C LYS A 24 -1.30 -3.12 19.60
N THR A 25 -0.36 -4.02 19.32
CA THR A 25 0.90 -3.68 18.64
C THR A 25 1.17 -4.58 17.45
N GLU A 26 1.54 -5.84 17.67
CA GLU A 26 2.10 -6.68 16.61
C GLU A 26 1.06 -7.11 15.56
N LEU A 27 -0.22 -7.27 15.93
CA LEU A 27 -1.28 -7.65 14.98
C LEU A 27 -1.61 -6.52 14.00
N SER A 28 -1.67 -5.26 14.48
CA SER A 28 -1.78 -4.11 13.59
C SER A 28 -0.59 -4.00 12.64
N ARG A 29 0.62 -4.24 13.16
CA ARG A 29 1.85 -4.23 12.37
C ARG A 29 1.83 -5.33 11.32
N LEU A 30 1.42 -6.55 11.68
CA LEU A 30 1.28 -7.67 10.75
C LEU A 30 0.34 -7.33 9.59
N LYS A 31 -0.79 -6.68 9.89
CA LYS A 31 -1.73 -6.23 8.85
C LYS A 31 -1.10 -5.21 7.89
N GLU A 32 -0.34 -4.23 8.41
CA GLU A 32 0.36 -3.26 7.55
C GLU A 32 1.45 -3.92 6.70
N GLU A 33 2.21 -4.86 7.25
CA GLU A 33 3.22 -5.61 6.48
C GLU A 33 2.56 -6.41 5.34
N PHE A 34 1.37 -6.99 5.57
CA PHE A 34 0.60 -7.64 4.50
C PHE A 34 0.06 -6.67 3.44
N ARG A 35 -0.32 -5.46 3.82
CA ARG A 35 -0.71 -4.42 2.84
C ARG A 35 0.45 -4.03 1.94
N THR A 36 1.63 -3.81 2.53
CA THR A 36 2.85 -3.53 1.77
C THR A 36 3.20 -4.69 0.84
N PHE A 37 3.16 -5.92 1.37
CA PHE A 37 3.42 -7.14 0.61
C PHE A 37 2.46 -7.30 -0.58
N HIS A 38 1.15 -7.14 -0.35
CA HIS A 38 0.15 -7.24 -1.43
C HIS A 38 0.30 -6.14 -2.47
N SER A 39 0.51 -4.89 -2.05
CA SER A 39 0.73 -3.76 -2.96
C SER A 39 1.97 -3.96 -3.84
N ALA A 40 3.07 -4.45 -3.27
CA ALA A 40 4.30 -4.73 -4.01
C ALA A 40 4.10 -5.87 -5.01
N PHE A 41 3.46 -6.96 -4.59
CA PHE A 41 3.11 -8.06 -5.49
C PHE A 41 2.20 -7.60 -6.63
N SER A 42 1.12 -6.89 -6.31
CA SER A 42 0.15 -6.39 -7.29
C SER A 42 0.81 -5.46 -8.30
N SER A 43 1.76 -4.62 -7.86
CA SER A 43 2.54 -3.76 -8.76
C SER A 43 3.32 -4.56 -9.80
N ILE A 44 4.03 -5.61 -9.39
CA ILE A 44 4.74 -6.51 -10.31
C ILE A 44 3.74 -7.20 -11.25
N TYR A 45 2.69 -7.81 -10.68
CA TYR A 45 1.69 -8.56 -11.43
C TYR A 45 1.02 -7.71 -12.52
N GLN A 46 0.62 -6.47 -12.19
CA GLN A 46 -0.01 -5.54 -13.14
C GLN A 46 0.93 -5.09 -14.25
N ILE A 47 2.23 -4.92 -13.97
CA ILE A 47 3.22 -4.60 -15.00
C ILE A 47 3.35 -5.77 -15.97
N LEU A 48 3.44 -7.00 -15.45
CA LEU A 48 3.56 -8.21 -16.27
C LEU A 48 2.32 -8.42 -17.17
N LEU A 49 1.11 -8.17 -16.65
CA LEU A 49 -0.12 -8.20 -17.45
C LEU A 49 -0.12 -7.11 -18.55
N LYS A 50 0.14 -5.85 -18.18
CA LYS A 50 0.12 -4.72 -19.14
C LYS A 50 1.13 -4.87 -20.27
N LYS A 51 2.24 -5.56 -20.00
CA LYS A 51 3.30 -5.84 -20.98
C LYS A 51 3.13 -7.21 -21.66
N ALA A 52 2.02 -7.90 -21.42
CA ALA A 52 1.67 -9.19 -22.02
C ALA A 52 2.66 -10.34 -21.73
N PHE A 53 3.40 -10.26 -20.63
CA PHE A 53 4.22 -11.38 -20.12
C PHE A 53 3.38 -12.40 -19.36
N LEU A 54 2.22 -11.98 -18.85
CA LEU A 54 1.18 -12.82 -18.27
C LEU A 54 -0.14 -12.59 -19.01
N GLN A 55 -1.05 -13.55 -18.88
CA GLN A 55 -2.39 -13.50 -19.45
C GLN A 55 -3.41 -13.17 -18.36
N GLU A 56 -4.48 -12.46 -18.72
CA GLU A 56 -5.60 -12.26 -17.80
C GLU A 56 -6.32 -13.58 -17.52
N ASP A 57 -6.67 -13.81 -16.26
CA ASP A 57 -7.44 -14.97 -15.84
C ASP A 57 -8.94 -14.70 -16.07
N PRO A 58 -9.60 -15.43 -17.00
CA PRO A 58 -10.99 -15.19 -17.34
C PRO A 58 -11.96 -15.50 -16.18
N TYR A 59 -11.54 -16.28 -15.19
CA TYR A 59 -12.38 -16.71 -14.07
C TYR A 59 -12.10 -15.91 -12.79
N LYS A 60 -11.26 -14.87 -12.84
CA LYS A 60 -10.84 -14.07 -11.67
C LYS A 60 -12.02 -13.59 -10.82
N HIS A 61 -13.11 -13.16 -11.46
CA HIS A 61 -14.28 -12.58 -10.79
C HIS A 61 -15.32 -13.60 -10.31
N GLU A 62 -15.17 -14.88 -10.66
CA GLU A 62 -16.11 -15.94 -10.27
C GLU A 62 -15.70 -16.64 -8.97
N ALA A 63 -14.46 -16.43 -8.52
CA ALA A 63 -13.91 -17.06 -7.32
C ALA A 63 -14.56 -16.51 -6.04
N LYS A 64 -15.21 -17.40 -5.27
CA LYS A 64 -15.70 -17.09 -3.92
C LYS A 64 -14.70 -17.62 -2.88
N ILE A 65 -14.00 -16.71 -2.21
CA ILE A 65 -13.02 -17.05 -1.17
C ILE A 65 -13.69 -16.93 0.19
N GLY A 66 -13.73 -18.04 0.94
CA GLY A 66 -14.25 -18.08 2.31
C GLY A 66 -13.17 -18.27 3.38
N GLU A 67 -12.01 -18.81 3.00
CA GLU A 67 -10.85 -19.07 3.86
C GLU A 67 -9.59 -19.06 3.00
N ILE A 68 -8.42 -18.87 3.62
CA ILE A 68 -7.15 -18.82 2.89
C ILE A 68 -6.78 -20.20 2.37
N GLU A 69 -6.48 -20.23 1.07
CA GLU A 69 -5.97 -21.39 0.36
C GLU A 69 -4.67 -21.04 -0.35
N ILE A 70 -3.75 -22.00 -0.37
CA ILE A 70 -2.47 -21.86 -1.05
C ILE A 70 -2.69 -22.35 -2.49
N PRO A 71 -2.44 -21.52 -3.52
CA PRO A 71 -2.56 -21.97 -4.90
C PRO A 71 -1.59 -23.13 -5.22
N SER A 72 -1.80 -23.81 -6.36
CA SER A 72 -0.95 -24.95 -6.75
C SER A 72 0.52 -24.56 -6.90
N ALA A 73 1.40 -25.39 -6.35
CA ALA A 73 2.86 -25.26 -6.47
C ALA A 73 3.51 -26.45 -7.20
N GLU A 74 2.71 -27.21 -7.95
CA GLU A 74 3.19 -28.36 -8.75
C GLU A 74 4.11 -27.89 -9.89
N ASP A 75 4.97 -28.78 -10.37
CA ASP A 75 5.82 -28.49 -11.53
C ASP A 75 4.97 -28.16 -12.76
N MET A 76 5.38 -27.12 -13.49
CA MET A 76 4.69 -26.64 -14.68
C MET A 76 5.33 -27.24 -15.94
N SER A 77 4.50 -27.54 -16.94
CA SER A 77 5.01 -27.91 -18.26
C SER A 77 5.58 -26.69 -18.99
N GLU A 78 6.74 -26.83 -19.64
CA GLU A 78 7.37 -25.74 -20.41
C GLU A 78 6.43 -25.12 -21.47
N SER A 79 5.58 -25.93 -22.11
CA SER A 79 4.67 -25.45 -23.15
C SER A 79 3.47 -24.66 -22.63
N LYS A 80 3.10 -24.84 -21.35
CA LYS A 80 1.95 -24.19 -20.70
C LYS A 80 2.35 -23.28 -19.53
N LYS A 81 3.65 -23.10 -19.31
CA LYS A 81 4.22 -22.40 -18.15
C LYS A 81 3.59 -21.03 -17.93
N VAL A 82 3.48 -20.20 -18.98
CA VAL A 82 2.92 -18.84 -18.87
C VAL A 82 1.43 -18.88 -18.54
N GLU A 83 0.66 -19.78 -19.16
CA GLU A 83 -0.77 -19.94 -18.92
C GLU A 83 -1.03 -20.38 -17.47
N GLU A 84 -0.37 -21.48 -17.05
CA GLU A 84 -0.51 -22.02 -15.69
C GLU A 84 -0.06 -21.01 -14.62
N LEU A 85 1.07 -20.33 -14.85
CA LEU A 85 1.56 -19.32 -13.93
C LEU A 85 0.64 -18.10 -13.87
N SER A 86 0.05 -17.67 -14.99
CA SER A 86 -0.89 -16.54 -15.02
C SER A 86 -2.10 -16.79 -14.12
N ILE A 87 -2.70 -17.98 -14.21
CA ILE A 87 -3.82 -18.41 -13.37
C ILE A 87 -3.38 -18.51 -11.91
N ARG A 88 -2.22 -19.13 -11.65
CA ARG A 88 -1.66 -19.27 -10.30
C ARG A 88 -1.42 -17.92 -9.62
N LEU A 89 -0.88 -16.94 -10.34
CA LEU A 89 -0.60 -15.60 -9.82
C LEU A 89 -1.88 -14.77 -9.65
N SER A 90 -2.87 -14.95 -10.54
CA SER A 90 -4.22 -14.39 -10.35
C SER A 90 -4.86 -14.90 -9.06
N ASN A 91 -4.84 -16.22 -8.84
CA ASN A 91 -5.34 -16.83 -7.61
C ASN A 91 -4.56 -16.35 -6.39
N TYR A 92 -3.24 -16.22 -6.50
CA TYR A 92 -2.40 -15.69 -5.43
C TYR A 92 -2.75 -14.23 -5.08
N ASP A 93 -2.94 -13.36 -6.07
CA ASP A 93 -3.40 -11.97 -5.90
C ASP A 93 -4.73 -11.92 -5.14
N ASN A 94 -5.70 -12.75 -5.54
CA ASN A 94 -7.02 -12.81 -4.90
C ASN A 94 -6.94 -13.28 -3.43
N GLN A 95 -6.06 -14.25 -3.12
CA GLN A 95 -5.86 -14.73 -1.75
C GLN A 95 -5.20 -13.66 -0.87
N LEU A 96 -4.26 -12.89 -1.41
CA LEU A 96 -3.64 -11.76 -0.70
C LEU A 96 -4.65 -10.62 -0.47
N ASP A 97 -5.46 -10.29 -1.47
CA ASP A 97 -6.52 -9.29 -1.34
C ASP A 97 -7.55 -9.70 -0.27
N PHE A 98 -7.96 -10.98 -0.28
CA PHE A 98 -8.83 -11.54 0.74
C PHE A 98 -8.23 -11.41 2.15
N LEU A 99 -6.95 -11.78 2.29
CA LEU A 99 -6.21 -11.68 3.55
C LEU A 99 -6.18 -10.25 4.09
N VAL A 100 -5.93 -9.26 3.22
CA VAL A 100 -5.78 -7.85 3.63
C VAL A 100 -7.12 -7.20 3.98
N ASN A 101 -8.16 -7.48 3.19
CA ASN A 101 -9.42 -6.74 3.25
C ASN A 101 -10.49 -7.41 4.11
N PHE A 102 -10.50 -8.74 4.18
CA PHE A 102 -11.59 -9.49 4.80
C PHE A 102 -11.17 -10.34 6.00
N TYR A 103 -9.87 -10.62 6.15
CA TYR A 103 -9.37 -11.41 7.27
C TYR A 103 -9.25 -10.59 8.56
N GLN A 104 -9.57 -11.22 9.68
CA GLN A 104 -9.42 -10.60 10.99
C GLN A 104 -8.02 -10.86 11.56
N PHE A 105 -7.36 -9.80 12.02
CA PHE A 105 -6.06 -9.86 12.69
C PHE A 105 -6.27 -9.71 14.19
N SER A 106 -6.66 -10.81 14.84
CA SER A 106 -6.74 -10.93 16.30
C SER A 106 -6.11 -12.24 16.74
N ALA A 107 -5.60 -12.31 17.96
CA ALA A 107 -5.01 -13.50 18.53
C ALA A 107 -6.04 -14.62 18.65
N GLU A 108 -7.30 -14.31 18.92
CA GLU A 108 -8.37 -15.32 18.95
C GLU A 108 -8.67 -15.90 17.56
N PHE A 109 -8.71 -15.05 16.53
CA PHE A 109 -9.04 -15.47 15.17
C PHE A 109 -7.89 -16.20 14.46
N LEU A 110 -6.64 -15.74 14.66
CA LEU A 110 -5.44 -16.30 14.04
C LEU A 110 -4.97 -17.57 14.73
N THR A 111 -5.76 -18.63 14.63
CA THR A 111 -5.39 -19.95 15.17
C THR A 111 -4.13 -20.51 14.54
N MET A 112 -3.51 -21.52 15.18
CA MET A 112 -2.32 -22.20 14.67
C MET A 112 -2.48 -22.71 13.22
N ASP A 113 -3.67 -23.19 12.86
CA ASP A 113 -3.95 -23.68 11.51
C ASP A 113 -4.04 -22.55 10.48
N ARG A 114 -4.63 -21.41 10.87
CA ARG A 114 -4.67 -20.21 10.03
C ARG A 114 -3.30 -19.57 9.87
N ILE A 115 -2.51 -19.51 10.93
CA ILE A 115 -1.10 -19.07 10.88
C ILE A 115 -0.33 -19.94 9.88
N LYS A 116 -0.53 -21.27 9.89
CA LYS A 116 0.13 -22.17 8.92
C LYS A 116 -0.32 -21.90 7.48
N ARG A 117 -1.61 -21.67 7.23
CA ARG A 117 -2.13 -21.31 5.90
C ARG A 117 -1.52 -20.01 5.40
N ILE A 118 -1.53 -18.98 6.24
CA ILE A 118 -0.92 -17.68 5.95
C ILE A 118 0.57 -17.84 5.67
N LEU A 119 1.29 -18.60 6.50
CA LEU A 119 2.72 -18.87 6.30
C LEU A 119 2.99 -19.58 4.97
N GLY A 120 2.13 -20.53 4.58
CA GLY A 120 2.21 -21.19 3.28
C GLY A 120 1.96 -20.24 2.11
N LEU A 121 1.01 -19.29 2.26
CA LEU A 121 0.78 -18.24 1.27
C LEU A 121 1.98 -17.30 1.14
N VAL A 122 2.59 -16.89 2.27
CA VAL A 122 3.80 -16.04 2.27
C VAL A 122 4.97 -16.74 1.61
N LYS A 123 5.12 -18.06 1.82
CA LYS A 123 6.19 -18.89 1.25
C LYS A 123 5.87 -19.45 -0.14
N TYR A 124 4.72 -19.10 -0.72
CA TYR A 124 4.28 -19.59 -2.01
C TYR A 124 5.29 -19.24 -3.12
N ILE A 125 5.88 -18.05 -3.02
CA ILE A 125 7.05 -17.61 -3.78
C ILE A 125 8.16 -17.30 -2.78
N ASP A 126 9.39 -17.74 -3.07
CA ASP A 126 10.55 -17.44 -2.24
C ASP A 126 11.13 -16.08 -2.63
N TRP A 127 10.54 -15.03 -2.06
CA TRP A 127 10.99 -13.64 -2.27
C TRP A 127 12.35 -13.35 -1.66
N THR A 128 12.73 -14.08 -0.60
CA THR A 128 14.02 -13.89 0.08
C THR A 128 15.20 -14.45 -0.72
N ARG A 129 14.93 -15.42 -1.59
CA ARG A 129 15.89 -16.03 -2.51
C ARG A 129 15.28 -16.11 -3.90
N PHE A 130 14.90 -14.95 -4.42
CA PHE A 130 14.25 -14.85 -5.72
C PHE A 130 15.25 -15.09 -6.87
N THR A 131 15.22 -16.28 -7.46
CA THR A 131 16.16 -16.69 -8.52
C THR A 131 15.57 -17.77 -9.43
N ASN A 132 16.02 -17.80 -10.69
CA ASN A 132 15.66 -18.82 -11.69
C ASN A 132 16.24 -20.22 -11.40
N SER A 133 17.15 -20.33 -10.44
CA SER A 133 17.66 -21.61 -9.93
C SER A 133 16.90 -22.14 -8.73
N SER A 134 15.77 -21.51 -8.36
CA SER A 134 15.00 -21.89 -7.17
C SER A 134 14.39 -23.29 -7.31
N ALA A 135 14.43 -24.05 -6.21
CA ALA A 135 13.73 -25.33 -6.10
C ALA A 135 12.20 -25.17 -6.10
N ASN A 136 11.69 -23.97 -5.80
CA ASN A 136 10.27 -23.66 -5.90
C ASN A 136 9.91 -23.35 -7.37
N ALA A 137 9.06 -24.18 -7.97
CA ALA A 137 8.67 -24.09 -9.39
C ALA A 137 8.07 -22.72 -9.76
N ASN A 138 7.23 -22.15 -8.89
CA ASN A 138 6.60 -20.85 -9.12
C ASN A 138 7.63 -19.70 -9.05
N THR A 139 8.57 -19.77 -8.12
CA THR A 139 9.65 -18.77 -7.97
C THR A 139 10.54 -18.78 -9.20
N ARG A 140 10.97 -19.97 -9.63
CA ARG A 140 11.77 -20.17 -10.83
C ARG A 140 11.06 -19.61 -12.06
N ALA A 141 9.82 -20.03 -12.32
CA ALA A 141 9.06 -19.57 -13.48
C ALA A 141 8.81 -18.05 -13.48
N LEU A 142 8.45 -17.47 -12.33
CA LEU A 142 8.25 -16.02 -12.23
C LEU A 142 9.55 -15.25 -12.44
N SER A 143 10.67 -15.73 -11.90
CA SER A 143 11.97 -15.09 -12.08
C SER A 143 12.46 -15.16 -13.54
N GLU A 144 12.23 -16.27 -14.25
CA GLU A 144 12.51 -16.38 -15.68
C GLU A 144 11.70 -15.35 -16.49
N ILE A 145 10.41 -15.16 -16.15
CA ILE A 145 9.59 -14.12 -16.77
C ILE A 145 10.15 -12.74 -16.46
N ILE A 146 10.45 -12.42 -15.19
CA ILE A 146 10.98 -11.11 -14.81
C ILE A 146 12.34 -10.83 -15.48
N ASP A 147 13.20 -11.84 -15.64
CA ASP A 147 14.46 -11.69 -16.38
C ASP A 147 14.21 -11.33 -17.86
N SER A 148 13.18 -11.92 -18.47
CA SER A 148 12.78 -11.64 -19.85
C SER A 148 12.13 -10.27 -20.05
N VAL A 149 11.68 -9.61 -18.98
CA VAL A 149 11.07 -8.27 -18.99
C VAL A 149 12.12 -7.18 -19.24
N LYS A 150 13.36 -7.40 -18.80
CA LYS A 150 14.45 -6.42 -18.80
C LYS A 150 14.73 -5.74 -20.16
N PRO A 151 14.70 -6.43 -21.32
CA PRO A 151 14.95 -5.81 -22.62
C PRO A 151 13.72 -5.07 -23.21
N GLY A 152 12.52 -5.25 -22.63
CA GLY A 152 11.25 -4.81 -23.24
C GLY A 152 10.45 -3.78 -22.45
N VAL A 153 10.96 -3.34 -21.30
CA VAL A 153 10.24 -2.45 -20.38
C VAL A 153 10.99 -1.13 -20.17
N ASP A 154 10.22 -0.05 -20.08
CA ASP A 154 10.74 1.29 -19.82
C ASP A 154 11.44 1.36 -18.45
N GLN A 155 12.46 2.22 -18.35
CA GLN A 155 13.30 2.35 -17.17
C GLN A 155 12.49 2.56 -15.88
N PHE A 156 11.39 3.32 -15.95
CA PHE A 156 10.52 3.59 -14.82
C PHE A 156 9.85 2.31 -14.30
N SER A 157 9.20 1.56 -15.18
CA SER A 157 8.55 0.29 -14.84
C SER A 157 9.57 -0.74 -14.33
N TRP A 158 10.80 -0.77 -14.87
CA TRP A 158 11.87 -1.63 -14.36
C TRP A 158 12.33 -1.22 -12.94
N THR A 159 12.45 0.07 -12.66
CA THR A 159 12.73 0.54 -11.28
C THR A 159 11.62 0.12 -10.32
N LEU A 160 10.36 0.30 -10.72
CA LEU A 160 9.21 -0.11 -9.91
C LEU A 160 9.18 -1.62 -9.61
N VAL A 161 9.54 -2.47 -10.57
CA VAL A 161 9.69 -3.92 -10.33
C VAL A 161 10.76 -4.21 -9.29
N ASN A 162 11.94 -3.56 -9.38
CA ASN A 162 13.02 -3.78 -8.42
C ASN A 162 12.66 -3.31 -7.00
N ASP A 163 12.05 -2.12 -6.88
CA ASP A 163 11.58 -1.61 -5.60
C ASP A 163 10.55 -2.56 -4.99
N SER A 164 9.61 -3.05 -5.80
CA SER A 164 8.59 -4.02 -5.37
C SER A 164 9.21 -5.35 -4.92
N LEU A 165 10.22 -5.87 -5.63
CA LEU A 165 10.94 -7.08 -5.23
C LEU A 165 11.66 -6.90 -3.89
N GLN A 166 12.26 -5.73 -3.66
CA GLN A 166 12.92 -5.41 -2.40
C GLN A 166 11.91 -5.31 -1.24
N ASP A 167 10.75 -4.71 -1.49
CA ASP A 167 9.68 -4.60 -0.49
C ASP A 167 9.08 -5.96 -0.16
N LEU A 168 8.94 -6.86 -1.15
CA LEU A 168 8.51 -8.24 -0.93
C LEU A 168 9.50 -9.02 -0.05
N ASP A 169 10.80 -8.91 -0.30
CA ASP A 169 11.84 -9.55 0.54
C ASP A 169 11.76 -9.09 2.01
N LYS A 170 11.76 -7.76 2.22
CA LYS A 170 11.68 -7.16 3.57
C LYS A 170 10.39 -7.55 4.28
N SER A 171 9.25 -7.40 3.61
CA SER A 171 7.94 -7.70 4.18
C SER A 171 7.81 -9.19 4.48
N THR A 172 8.33 -10.09 3.63
CA THR A 172 8.37 -11.54 3.90
C THR A 172 9.06 -11.84 5.23
N THR A 173 10.24 -11.26 5.43
CA THR A 173 11.03 -11.48 6.65
C THR A 173 10.30 -10.95 7.88
N SER A 174 9.71 -9.76 7.80
CA SER A 174 8.89 -9.16 8.86
C SER A 174 7.68 -10.03 9.20
N ILE A 175 6.90 -10.44 8.19
CA ILE A 175 5.69 -11.24 8.35
C ILE A 175 6.02 -12.58 9.02
N ILE A 176 7.04 -13.30 8.54
CA ILE A 176 7.43 -14.59 9.12
C ILE A 176 7.80 -14.44 10.60
N ARG A 177 8.55 -13.39 10.96
CA ARG A 177 8.90 -13.11 12.35
C ARG A 177 7.65 -12.89 13.21
N LEU A 178 6.73 -12.04 12.74
CA LEU A 178 5.50 -11.72 13.46
C LEU A 178 4.58 -12.94 13.64
N LEU A 179 4.39 -13.72 12.56
CA LEU A 179 3.63 -14.98 12.62
C LEU A 179 4.25 -15.97 13.60
N LYS A 180 5.59 -16.03 13.66
CA LYS A 180 6.28 -16.86 14.66
C LYS A 180 6.00 -16.38 16.08
N GLU A 181 6.06 -15.09 16.36
CA GLU A 181 5.75 -14.56 17.70
C GLU A 181 4.32 -14.88 18.15
N ILE A 182 3.35 -14.83 17.23
CA ILE A 182 1.96 -15.20 17.51
C ILE A 182 1.83 -16.72 17.70
N ALA A 183 2.52 -17.53 16.89
CA ALA A 183 2.53 -18.98 17.03
C ALA A 183 3.14 -19.43 18.36
N ASP A 184 4.26 -18.81 18.77
CA ASP A 184 4.91 -19.08 20.05
C ASP A 184 3.95 -18.76 21.21
N TYR A 185 3.23 -17.63 21.15
CA TYR A 185 2.16 -17.33 22.12
C TYR A 185 1.08 -18.41 22.18
N HIS A 186 0.54 -18.86 21.03
CA HIS A 186 -0.49 -19.90 21.00
C HIS A 186 -0.02 -21.23 21.59
N ARG A 187 1.24 -21.57 21.35
CA ARG A 187 1.88 -22.77 21.88
C ARG A 187 1.97 -22.72 23.40
N GLU A 188 2.44 -21.60 23.96
CA GLU A 188 2.52 -21.41 25.41
C GLU A 188 1.13 -21.35 26.06
N ASN A 189 0.16 -20.70 25.42
CA ASN A 189 -1.22 -20.67 25.89
C ASN A 189 -1.86 -22.08 25.92
N LEU A 190 -1.58 -22.90 24.90
CA LEU A 190 -2.06 -24.29 24.89
C LEU A 190 -1.46 -25.11 26.04
N LYS A 191 -0.16 -24.94 26.33
CA LYS A 191 0.49 -25.59 27.48
C LYS A 191 -0.16 -25.20 28.80
N TYR A 192 -0.43 -23.91 28.98
CA TYR A 192 -1.14 -23.41 30.16
C TYR A 192 -2.54 -24.05 30.30
N GLU A 193 -3.33 -24.10 29.22
CA GLU A 193 -4.65 -24.73 29.28
C GLU A 193 -4.60 -26.23 29.63
N ILE A 194 -3.61 -26.96 29.11
CA ILE A 194 -3.41 -28.38 29.45
C ILE A 194 -3.09 -28.55 30.94
N ARG A 195 -2.27 -27.66 31.51
CA ARG A 195 -1.95 -27.69 32.95
C ARG A 195 -3.21 -27.51 33.80
N ILE A 196 -3.98 -26.46 33.52
CA ILE A 196 -5.15 -26.10 34.32
C ILE A 196 -6.30 -27.09 34.15
N LYS A 197 -6.63 -27.47 32.91
CA LYS A 197 -7.82 -28.28 32.62
C LYS A 197 -7.58 -29.79 32.72
N ILE A 198 -6.34 -30.25 32.58
CA ILE A 198 -6.02 -31.69 32.58
C ILE A 198 -5.10 -32.06 33.74
N LEU A 199 -3.87 -31.52 33.79
CA LEU A 199 -2.87 -32.00 34.76
C LEU A 199 -3.27 -31.77 36.21
N ASN A 200 -3.84 -30.61 36.53
CA ASN A 200 -4.33 -30.31 37.87
C ASN A 200 -5.46 -31.25 38.33
N THR A 201 -6.09 -32.01 37.41
CA THR A 201 -7.14 -33.01 37.72
C THR A 201 -6.61 -34.44 37.87
N LEU A 202 -5.32 -34.69 37.59
CA LEU A 202 -4.74 -36.03 37.54
C LEU A 202 -4.06 -36.48 38.85
N ASN A 203 -4.01 -35.63 39.89
CA ASN A 203 -3.39 -35.93 41.18
C ASN A 203 -2.02 -36.64 41.04
N ILE A 204 -1.14 -36.06 40.22
CA ILE A 204 0.16 -36.63 39.89
C ILE A 204 1.11 -36.45 41.08
N ASP A 205 1.77 -37.52 41.50
CA ASP A 205 2.89 -37.46 42.45
C ASP A 205 4.16 -36.97 41.72
N PRO A 206 4.68 -35.77 42.04
CA PRO A 206 5.85 -35.21 41.36
C PRO A 206 7.11 -36.07 41.48
N ALA A 207 7.26 -36.83 42.58
CA ALA A 207 8.44 -37.66 42.80
C ALA A 207 8.54 -38.85 41.83
N HIS A 208 7.40 -39.36 41.37
CA HIS A 208 7.31 -40.51 40.48
C HIS A 208 6.78 -40.17 39.08
N ALA A 209 6.50 -38.89 38.81
CA ALA A 209 5.92 -38.42 37.55
C ALA A 209 6.76 -38.81 36.33
N MET A 210 8.09 -38.71 36.42
CA MET A 210 9.00 -39.09 35.33
C MET A 210 9.07 -40.61 35.13
N ALA A 211 9.04 -41.40 36.20
CA ALA A 211 9.02 -42.85 36.11
C ALA A 211 7.71 -43.38 35.49
N ARG A 212 6.59 -42.66 35.70
CA ARG A 212 5.27 -43.00 35.17
C ARG A 212 4.86 -42.18 33.93
N LYS A 213 5.82 -41.55 33.24
CA LYS A 213 5.57 -40.63 32.11
C LYS A 213 4.58 -41.22 31.09
N ASN A 214 4.79 -42.45 30.63
CA ASN A 214 3.96 -43.08 29.60
C ASN A 214 2.51 -43.30 30.06
N ASP A 215 2.31 -43.70 31.31
CA ASP A 215 0.98 -43.89 31.90
C ASP A 215 0.22 -42.56 31.97
N ILE A 216 0.90 -41.49 32.40
CA ILE A 216 0.29 -40.18 32.57
C ILE A 216 -0.02 -39.56 31.20
N ILE A 217 0.86 -39.70 30.20
CA ILE A 217 0.58 -39.27 28.82
C ILE A 217 -0.66 -39.98 28.26
N SER A 218 -0.81 -41.28 28.51
CA SER A 218 -2.00 -42.04 28.11
C SER A 218 -3.28 -41.48 28.76
N GLN A 219 -3.20 -41.10 30.04
CA GLN A 219 -4.32 -40.47 30.75
C GLN A 219 -4.66 -39.07 30.22
N ILE A 220 -3.64 -38.26 29.91
CA ILE A 220 -3.83 -36.95 29.27
C ILE A 220 -4.56 -37.11 27.95
N LYS A 221 -4.11 -38.04 27.09
CA LYS A 221 -4.74 -38.32 25.80
C LYS A 221 -6.22 -38.70 25.94
N LYS A 222 -6.57 -39.51 26.95
CA LYS A 222 -7.97 -39.89 27.24
C LYS A 222 -8.84 -38.70 27.66
N LYS A 223 -8.29 -37.77 28.45
CA LYS A 223 -9.01 -36.58 28.91
C LYS A 223 -9.00 -35.41 27.92
N TYR A 224 -8.11 -35.43 26.93
CA TYR A 224 -7.83 -34.29 26.06
C TYR A 224 -9.07 -33.80 25.30
N THR A 225 -9.76 -34.70 24.60
CA THR A 225 -10.96 -34.34 23.80
C THR A 225 -12.09 -33.79 24.67
N ALA A 226 -12.27 -34.34 25.88
CA ALA A 226 -13.30 -33.87 26.80
C ALA A 226 -12.99 -32.50 27.41
N ALA A 227 -11.71 -32.19 27.66
CA ALA A 227 -11.29 -30.95 28.32
C ALA A 227 -11.01 -29.78 27.36
N LEU A 228 -10.55 -30.07 26.13
CA LEU A 228 -10.03 -29.08 25.16
C LEU A 228 -10.70 -29.19 23.79
N GLY A 229 -11.90 -29.77 23.72
CA GLY A 229 -12.63 -30.10 22.49
C GLY A 229 -12.45 -29.08 21.35
N GLY A 230 -12.16 -29.58 20.15
CA GLY A 230 -11.88 -28.75 18.96
C GLY A 230 -10.41 -28.37 18.76
N LYS A 231 -9.52 -28.54 19.77
CA LYS A 231 -8.07 -28.31 19.61
C LYS A 231 -7.32 -29.57 19.20
N PRO A 232 -6.34 -29.51 18.29
CA PRO A 232 -5.54 -30.68 17.91
C PRO A 232 -4.61 -31.15 19.04
N TYR A 233 -4.39 -32.46 19.14
CA TYR A 233 -3.46 -33.06 20.09
C TYR A 233 -2.03 -33.06 19.55
N TYR A 234 -1.10 -32.42 20.25
CA TYR A 234 0.32 -32.32 19.89
C TYR A 234 1.19 -33.09 20.91
N PRO A 235 1.71 -34.28 20.57
CA PRO A 235 2.50 -35.09 21.49
C PRO A 235 3.76 -34.38 22.03
N ASP A 236 4.43 -33.62 21.18
CA ASP A 236 5.63 -32.83 21.47
C ASP A 236 5.37 -31.75 22.52
N ILE A 237 4.21 -31.10 22.48
CA ILE A 237 3.79 -30.11 23.50
C ILE A 237 3.60 -30.80 24.85
N ILE A 238 3.00 -32.00 24.87
CA ILE A 238 2.85 -32.75 26.13
C ILE A 238 4.22 -33.12 26.69
N GLU A 239 5.13 -33.62 25.86
CA GLU A 239 6.47 -33.97 26.31
C GLU A 239 7.25 -32.78 26.88
N GLU A 240 7.09 -31.62 26.27
CA GLU A 240 7.70 -30.39 26.77
C GLU A 240 7.13 -29.98 28.13
N ILE A 241 5.80 -30.02 28.32
CA ILE A 241 5.17 -29.78 29.63
C ILE A 241 5.76 -30.72 30.68
N PHE A 242 5.97 -32.01 30.36
CA PHE A 242 6.59 -32.95 31.31
C PHE A 242 8.03 -32.56 31.68
N LYS A 243 8.82 -32.09 30.70
CA LYS A 243 10.18 -31.61 30.95
C LYS A 243 10.16 -30.36 31.82
N GLU A 244 9.28 -29.40 31.51
CA GLU A 244 9.12 -28.17 32.28
C GLU A 244 8.65 -28.44 33.71
N ASP A 245 7.71 -29.36 33.92
CA ASP A 245 7.05 -29.52 35.23
C ASP A 245 7.76 -30.53 36.15
N TYR A 246 8.38 -31.58 35.60
CA TYR A 246 8.87 -32.74 36.38
C TYR A 246 10.33 -33.13 36.15
N SER A 247 11.06 -32.51 35.22
CA SER A 247 12.50 -32.80 35.05
C SER A 247 13.37 -32.06 36.05
N SER A 248 14.62 -32.50 36.21
CA SER A 248 15.63 -31.81 37.03
C SER A 248 15.93 -30.39 36.56
N ASN A 249 15.77 -30.11 35.26
CA ASN A 249 16.00 -28.80 34.65
C ASN A 249 14.69 -27.98 34.52
N GLY A 250 13.58 -28.47 35.08
CA GLY A 250 12.25 -27.88 34.88
C GLY A 250 12.18 -26.40 35.26
N LYS A 251 12.80 -26.01 36.38
CA LYS A 251 12.81 -24.60 36.81
C LYS A 251 13.47 -23.68 35.77
N ALA A 252 14.64 -24.06 35.24
CA ALA A 252 15.34 -23.26 34.23
C ALA A 252 14.51 -23.13 32.94
N LEU A 253 13.84 -24.21 32.51
CA LEU A 253 12.96 -24.18 31.34
C LEU A 253 11.75 -23.26 31.56
N ARG A 254 11.14 -23.30 32.75
CA ARG A 254 10.02 -22.41 33.12
C ARG A 254 10.43 -20.95 33.17
N ASP A 255 11.60 -20.65 33.72
CA ASP A 255 12.16 -19.30 33.76
C ASP A 255 12.45 -18.78 32.33
N GLU A 256 12.93 -19.64 31.43
CA GLU A 256 13.13 -19.32 30.02
C GLU A 256 11.80 -19.01 29.30
N VAL A 257 10.75 -19.79 29.55
CA VAL A 257 9.41 -19.51 29.02
C VAL A 257 8.91 -18.14 29.46
N LEU A 258 9.00 -17.81 30.75
CA LEU A 258 8.59 -16.49 31.26
C LEU A 258 9.41 -15.35 30.66
N LYS A 259 10.72 -15.57 30.47
CA LYS A 259 11.60 -14.60 29.82
C LYS A 259 11.21 -14.38 28.35
N ASN A 260 10.85 -15.43 27.62
CA ASN A 260 10.45 -15.33 26.22
C ASN A 260 9.07 -14.67 26.05
N LEU A 261 8.16 -14.89 27.01
CA LEU A 261 6.85 -14.23 27.05
C LEU A 261 6.92 -12.78 27.52
N ALA A 262 8.00 -12.38 28.19
CA ALA A 262 8.19 -11.01 28.64
C ALA A 262 8.00 -10.05 27.46
N ILE A 263 7.12 -9.07 27.65
CA ILE A 263 6.94 -8.00 26.68
C ILE A 263 8.27 -7.23 26.65
N PRO A 264 8.82 -6.91 25.46
CA PRO A 264 10.00 -6.07 25.38
C PRO A 264 9.78 -4.84 26.25
N ASP A 265 10.69 -4.55 27.19
CA ASP A 265 10.62 -3.35 28.02
C ASP A 265 10.22 -2.21 27.11
N SER A 266 9.08 -1.59 27.41
CA SER A 266 8.67 -0.42 26.66
C SER A 266 9.81 0.57 26.86
N LYS A 267 10.71 0.66 25.87
CA LYS A 267 11.50 1.86 25.68
C LYS A 267 10.49 2.98 25.89
N PRO A 268 10.75 3.90 26.83
CA PRO A 268 9.77 4.91 27.25
C PRO A 268 9.13 5.39 25.98
N LYS A 269 7.81 5.18 25.86
CA LYS A 269 7.03 5.35 24.62
C LYS A 269 7.82 6.32 23.76
N ILE A 270 8.42 5.86 22.67
CA ILE A 270 8.53 6.78 21.54
C ILE A 270 7.08 7.18 21.42
N GLN A 271 6.73 8.38 21.92
CA GLN A 271 5.39 8.94 21.79
C GLN A 271 5.03 8.52 20.39
N LYS A 272 3.97 7.69 20.23
CA LYS A 272 3.49 7.26 18.91
C LYS A 272 3.71 8.49 18.08
N LYS A 273 4.70 8.47 17.16
CA LYS A 273 4.97 9.64 16.35
C LYS A 273 3.63 9.80 15.71
N GLN A 274 2.88 10.83 16.16
CA GLN A 274 1.49 11.04 15.80
C GLN A 274 1.52 10.79 14.30
N VAL A 275 0.88 9.71 13.83
CA VAL A 275 1.05 9.27 12.44
C VAL A 275 0.69 10.50 11.66
N SER A 276 1.71 11.15 11.09
CA SER A 276 1.57 12.55 10.76
C SER A 276 0.77 12.53 9.48
N PHE A 277 -0.54 12.71 9.62
CA PHE A 277 -1.48 12.71 8.50
C PHE A 277 -1.08 13.76 7.45
N LYS A 278 -0.23 14.71 7.85
CA LYS A 278 0.64 15.53 7.02
C LYS A 278 1.19 14.86 5.75
N LEU A 279 1.59 13.58 5.81
CA LEU A 279 2.07 12.85 4.64
C LEU A 279 1.01 12.79 3.53
N PHE A 280 -0.28 12.61 3.87
CA PHE A 280 -1.37 12.67 2.89
C PHE A 280 -1.46 14.03 2.21
N LEU A 281 -1.30 15.12 2.98
CA LEU A 281 -1.32 16.48 2.42
C LEU A 281 -0.13 16.74 1.49
N ILE A 282 1.07 16.30 1.89
CA ILE A 282 2.28 16.40 1.09
C ILE A 282 2.16 15.58 -0.21
N ASP A 283 1.61 14.37 -0.13
CA ASP A 283 1.39 13.52 -1.31
C ASP A 283 0.30 14.06 -2.24
N GLY A 284 -0.71 14.74 -1.69
CA GLY A 284 -1.67 15.52 -2.46
C GLY A 284 -1.01 16.65 -3.26
N LEU A 285 -0.10 17.42 -2.63
CA LEU A 285 0.67 18.46 -3.31
C LEU A 285 1.61 17.87 -4.38
N ARG A 286 2.29 16.77 -4.07
CA ARG A 286 3.17 16.06 -5.03
C ARG A 286 2.41 15.56 -6.24
N SER A 287 1.18 15.06 -6.04
CA SER A 287 0.30 14.65 -7.14
C SER A 287 0.08 15.78 -8.12
N LEU A 288 -0.19 17.01 -7.63
CA LEU A 288 -0.27 18.20 -8.48
C LEU A 288 1.08 18.55 -9.10
N GLY A 289 2.18 18.41 -8.35
CA GLY A 289 3.53 18.67 -8.83
C GLY A 289 3.94 17.84 -10.05
N THR A 290 3.41 16.63 -10.21
CA THR A 290 3.65 15.79 -11.39
C THR A 290 3.20 16.44 -12.70
N THR A 291 2.25 17.38 -12.64
CA THR A 291 1.70 18.06 -13.82
C THR A 291 2.55 19.23 -14.30
N SER A 292 3.61 19.61 -13.59
CA SER A 292 4.47 20.74 -13.96
C SER A 292 4.98 20.66 -15.41
N ASN A 293 5.53 19.50 -15.79
CA ASN A 293 6.05 19.30 -17.15
C ASN A 293 4.91 19.24 -18.17
N THR A 294 3.79 18.62 -17.82
CA THR A 294 2.59 18.58 -18.66
C THR A 294 2.07 19.98 -18.98
N VAL A 295 2.06 20.90 -18.01
CA VAL A 295 1.67 22.30 -18.24
C VAL A 295 2.69 23.01 -19.13
N ALA A 296 3.99 22.71 -19.00
CA ALA A 296 5.01 23.25 -19.90
C ALA A 296 4.81 22.77 -21.35
N ASP A 297 4.47 21.49 -21.55
CA ASP A 297 4.17 20.93 -22.87
C ASP A 297 2.90 21.56 -23.48
N ILE A 298 1.87 21.78 -22.67
CA ILE A 298 0.67 22.52 -23.08
C ILE A 298 1.03 23.93 -23.53
N LEU A 299 1.92 24.62 -22.82
CA LEU A 299 2.35 25.97 -23.15
C LEU A 299 2.99 26.04 -24.54
N LEU A 300 3.88 25.08 -24.86
CA LEU A 300 4.48 24.98 -26.20
C LEU A 300 3.41 24.80 -27.30
N LYS A 301 2.44 23.90 -27.07
CA LYS A 301 1.36 23.65 -28.04
C LYS A 301 0.42 24.84 -28.21
N ILE A 302 0.15 25.58 -27.14
CA ILE A 302 -0.64 26.80 -27.18
C ILE A 302 0.11 27.91 -27.92
N ASP A 303 1.41 28.04 -27.69
CA ASP A 303 2.27 28.97 -28.44
C ASP A 303 2.23 28.65 -29.95
N GLU A 304 2.44 27.38 -30.32
CA GLU A 304 2.34 26.92 -31.72
C GLU A 304 0.96 27.21 -32.34
N ASN A 305 -0.12 26.90 -31.62
CA ASN A 305 -1.49 27.15 -32.10
C ASN A 305 -1.77 28.65 -32.24
N ASN A 306 -1.29 29.48 -31.31
CA ASN A 306 -1.43 30.92 -31.38
C ASN A 306 -0.68 31.50 -32.59
N GLU A 307 0.57 31.09 -32.82
CA GLU A 307 1.35 31.49 -33.99
C GLU A 307 0.67 31.07 -35.30
N LEU A 308 0.13 29.86 -35.36
CA LEU A 308 -0.61 29.35 -36.51
C LEU A 308 -1.85 30.21 -36.80
N MET A 309 -2.62 30.59 -35.77
CA MET A 309 -3.79 31.46 -35.90
C MET A 309 -3.42 32.90 -36.28
N GLU A 310 -2.30 33.43 -35.77
CA GLU A 310 -1.80 34.77 -36.11
C GLU A 310 -1.23 34.85 -37.52
N SER A 311 -0.60 33.77 -38.01
CA SER A 311 -0.03 33.70 -39.36
C SER A 311 -1.09 33.84 -40.46
N MET A 312 -2.34 33.51 -40.14
CA MET A 312 -3.51 33.64 -41.01
C MET A 312 -4.13 35.04 -40.97
N LYS A 313 -4.06 35.74 -39.83
CA LYS A 313 -4.66 37.07 -39.65
C LYS A 313 -3.78 38.22 -40.17
N ASN A 314 -2.47 37.99 -40.27
CA ASN A 314 -1.50 39.04 -40.58
C ASN A 314 -1.05 38.98 -42.03
N SER A 315 -1.35 40.02 -42.80
CA SER A 315 -0.71 40.24 -44.10
C SER A 315 0.78 40.56 -43.88
N PHE A 316 1.62 40.37 -44.89
CA PHE A 316 3.07 40.66 -44.84
C PHE A 316 3.39 42.05 -44.25
N TRP A 317 2.50 43.02 -44.47
CA TRP A 317 2.56 44.38 -43.93
C TRP A 317 2.32 44.53 -42.42
N ASP A 318 1.53 43.65 -41.80
CA ASP A 318 1.27 43.69 -40.34
C ASP A 318 2.48 43.19 -39.55
N LYS A 319 3.25 42.24 -40.11
CA LYS A 319 4.53 41.80 -39.55
C LYS A 319 5.59 42.92 -39.57
N VAL A 320 5.62 43.73 -40.64
CA VAL A 320 6.49 44.92 -40.74
C VAL A 320 6.08 46.00 -39.75
N LYS A 321 4.77 46.24 -39.58
CA LYS A 321 4.21 47.20 -38.61
C LYS A 321 4.54 46.82 -37.17
N ARG A 322 4.46 45.53 -36.81
CA ARG A 322 4.84 45.01 -35.48
C ARG A 322 6.34 45.17 -35.20
N LEU A 323 7.21 44.92 -36.19
CA LEU A 323 8.66 45.17 -36.08
C LEU A 323 8.98 46.65 -35.86
N MET A 324 8.28 47.56 -36.55
CA MET A 324 8.39 49.01 -36.27
C MET A 324 7.86 49.40 -34.89
N GLN A 325 6.76 48.81 -34.43
CA GLN A 325 6.20 49.07 -33.10
C GLN A 325 7.12 48.57 -31.97
N GLN A 326 7.79 47.43 -32.15
CA GLN A 326 8.83 46.93 -31.24
C GLN A 326 10.05 47.84 -31.19
N MET A 327 10.47 48.43 -32.32
CA MET A 327 11.53 49.46 -32.32
C MET A 327 11.10 50.79 -31.67
N MET A 328 9.80 51.07 -31.61
CA MET A 328 9.22 52.26 -30.95
C MET A 328 8.80 52.03 -29.49
N ASN A 329 9.15 50.89 -28.89
CA ASN A 329 8.81 50.53 -27.50
C ASN A 329 7.30 50.64 -27.18
N LYS A 330 6.43 50.35 -28.14
CA LYS A 330 4.98 50.26 -27.93
C LYS A 330 4.60 48.85 -27.50
N GLU A 331 3.72 48.73 -26.50
CA GLU A 331 3.22 47.43 -26.05
C GLU A 331 2.50 46.70 -27.20
N PRO A 332 2.72 45.39 -27.36
CA PRO A 332 2.10 44.60 -28.41
C PRO A 332 0.57 44.60 -28.26
N GLU A 333 -0.15 44.60 -29.39
CA GLU A 333 -1.62 44.55 -29.37
C GLU A 333 -2.11 43.27 -28.65
N PRO A 334 -3.11 43.39 -27.75
CA PRO A 334 -3.57 42.24 -26.97
C PRO A 334 -4.31 41.23 -27.85
N ILE A 335 -3.87 39.97 -27.79
CA ILE A 335 -4.58 38.85 -28.42
C ILE A 335 -5.65 38.36 -27.44
N ILE A 336 -6.93 38.49 -27.82
CA ILE A 336 -8.09 38.13 -27.00
C ILE A 336 -8.82 36.94 -27.63
N TYR A 337 -9.06 35.90 -26.83
CA TYR A 337 -9.88 34.75 -27.18
C TYR A 337 -11.22 34.79 -26.45
N ASP A 338 -12.32 34.71 -27.19
CA ASP A 338 -13.68 34.59 -26.64
C ASP A 338 -13.99 33.11 -26.36
N LEU A 339 -13.65 32.64 -25.16
CA LEU A 339 -13.82 31.25 -24.76
C LEU A 339 -15.25 30.97 -24.28
N GLN A 340 -15.76 29.79 -24.61
CA GLN A 340 -17.07 29.31 -24.16
C GLN A 340 -16.89 28.32 -23.02
N PHE A 341 -17.51 28.61 -21.89
CA PHE A 341 -17.51 27.74 -20.71
C PHE A 341 -18.91 27.19 -20.49
N ILE A 342 -19.03 25.90 -20.19
CA ILE A 342 -20.29 25.29 -19.78
C ILE A 342 -20.34 25.32 -18.25
N ASP A 343 -21.34 26.01 -17.69
CA ASP A 343 -21.59 25.97 -16.24
C ASP A 343 -22.09 24.57 -15.85
N PRO A 344 -21.34 23.80 -15.04
CA PRO A 344 -21.71 22.44 -14.68
C PRO A 344 -22.97 22.34 -13.80
N VAL A 345 -23.40 23.44 -13.17
CA VAL A 345 -24.60 23.47 -12.30
C VAL A 345 -25.84 23.90 -13.09
N ARG A 346 -25.69 24.86 -14.03
CA ARG A 346 -26.81 25.46 -14.76
C ARG A 346 -26.97 24.96 -16.20
N GLY A 347 -25.96 24.28 -16.75
CA GLY A 347 -25.95 23.82 -18.14
C GLY A 347 -25.90 24.95 -19.18
N THR A 348 -25.68 26.20 -18.75
CA THR A 348 -25.66 27.39 -19.60
C THR A 348 -24.24 27.72 -20.06
N THR A 349 -24.09 28.14 -21.32
CA THR A 349 -22.80 28.57 -21.88
C THR A 349 -22.52 30.02 -21.54
N THR A 350 -21.44 30.29 -20.81
CA THR A 350 -20.93 31.64 -20.53
C THR A 350 -19.73 31.95 -21.40
N LYS A 351 -19.69 33.15 -22.00
CA LYS A 351 -18.53 33.62 -22.77
C LYS A 351 -17.61 34.44 -21.87
N GLU A 352 -16.32 34.14 -21.89
CA GLU A 352 -15.30 34.88 -21.13
C GLU A 352 -14.15 35.25 -22.07
N ARG A 353 -13.66 36.49 -21.95
CA ARG A 353 -12.55 37.01 -22.75
C ARG A 353 -11.23 36.72 -22.05
N VAL A 354 -10.40 35.92 -22.68
CA VAL A 354 -9.07 35.56 -22.16
C VAL A 354 -7.99 36.24 -22.99
N ASN A 355 -7.15 37.03 -22.34
CA ASN A 355 -5.95 37.60 -22.95
C ASN A 355 -4.85 36.53 -22.97
N TYR A 356 -4.34 36.24 -24.17
CA TYR A 356 -3.32 35.22 -24.39
C TYR A 356 -2.02 35.46 -23.62
N TYR A 357 -1.49 36.69 -23.65
CA TYR A 357 -0.23 37.01 -22.98
C TYR A 357 -0.33 36.87 -21.47
N ASN A 358 -1.47 37.28 -20.89
CA ASN A 358 -1.73 37.08 -19.47
C ASN A 358 -1.85 35.59 -19.14
N LEU A 359 -2.61 34.82 -19.93
CA LEU A 359 -2.74 33.38 -19.74
C LEU A 359 -1.38 32.69 -19.80
N ARG A 360 -0.57 32.99 -20.80
CA ARG A 360 0.77 32.43 -20.97
C ARG A 360 1.65 32.73 -19.76
N GLN A 361 1.68 33.99 -19.31
CA GLN A 361 2.45 34.37 -18.13
C GLN A 361 1.98 33.63 -16.86
N ASP A 362 0.67 33.44 -16.71
CA ASP A 362 0.09 32.72 -15.58
C ASP A 362 0.43 31.22 -15.65
N LEU A 363 0.41 30.62 -16.84
CA LEU A 363 0.86 29.24 -17.04
C LEU A 363 2.35 29.07 -16.73
N GLU A 364 3.23 30.00 -17.14
CA GLU A 364 4.65 29.97 -16.79
C GLU A 364 4.87 30.03 -15.27
N LYS A 365 4.16 30.93 -14.58
CA LYS A 365 4.18 30.99 -13.10
C LYS A 365 3.67 29.68 -12.50
N LYS A 366 2.65 29.06 -13.11
CA LYS A 366 2.07 27.82 -12.64
C LYS A 366 3.01 26.63 -12.80
N VAL A 367 3.75 26.53 -13.90
CA VAL A 367 4.84 25.55 -14.09
C VAL A 367 5.83 25.64 -12.94
N ARG A 368 6.34 26.85 -12.62
CA ARG A 368 7.29 27.03 -11.51
C ARG A 368 6.69 26.63 -10.17
N THR A 369 5.45 27.03 -9.92
CA THR A 369 4.76 26.75 -8.65
C THR A 369 4.52 25.25 -8.46
N LEU A 370 4.06 24.55 -9.50
CA LEU A 370 3.85 23.11 -9.46
C LEU A 370 5.18 22.35 -9.40
N GLY A 371 6.21 22.83 -10.09
CA GLY A 371 7.57 22.29 -9.99
C GLY A 371 8.08 22.28 -8.55
N ASN A 372 7.73 23.29 -7.75
CA ASN A 372 8.09 23.35 -6.32
C ASN A 372 7.39 22.30 -5.45
N PHE A 373 6.31 21.67 -5.93
CA PHE A 373 5.66 20.56 -5.23
C PHE A 373 6.28 19.20 -5.57
N SER A 374 7.14 19.13 -6.59
CA SER A 374 7.84 17.89 -6.95
C SER A 374 8.86 17.50 -5.88
N ILE A 375 9.04 16.19 -5.68
CA ILE A 375 10.02 15.59 -4.77
C ILE A 375 11.45 16.09 -5.08
N ARG A 376 11.75 16.36 -6.36
CA ARG A 376 13.06 16.81 -6.82
C ARG A 376 13.36 18.29 -6.53
N SER A 377 12.38 19.06 -6.07
CA SER A 377 12.55 20.51 -5.84
C SER A 377 13.32 20.87 -4.56
N GLY A 378 13.65 19.88 -3.72
CA GLY A 378 14.32 20.10 -2.43
C GLY A 378 13.43 20.74 -1.34
N ASN A 379 12.16 21.07 -1.65
CA ASN A 379 11.22 21.70 -0.70
C ASN A 379 10.57 20.71 0.28
N THR A 380 10.95 19.43 0.27
CA THR A 380 10.39 18.41 1.18
C THR A 380 10.52 18.85 2.65
N SER A 381 11.69 19.37 3.03
CA SER A 381 11.94 19.89 4.39
C SER A 381 11.07 21.09 4.76
N ARG A 382 10.69 21.92 3.77
CA ARG A 382 9.78 23.05 3.97
C ARG A 382 8.35 22.59 4.21
N PHE A 383 7.87 21.59 3.47
CA PHE A 383 6.54 21.05 3.73
C PHE A 383 6.50 20.32 5.08
N GLU A 384 7.57 19.61 5.42
CA GLU A 384 7.72 18.97 6.73
C GLU A 384 7.78 19.96 7.90
N SER A 385 8.10 21.24 7.69
CA SER A 385 8.11 22.27 8.74
C SER A 385 6.81 23.09 8.84
N MET A 386 5.91 23.01 7.85
CA MET A 386 4.62 23.72 7.89
C MET A 386 3.61 23.05 8.82
N GLU A 387 2.72 23.79 9.45
CA GLU A 387 1.62 23.19 10.22
C GLU A 387 0.60 22.51 9.29
N ASP A 388 -0.08 21.46 9.78
CA ASP A 388 -1.03 20.67 8.98
C ASP A 388 -2.16 21.52 8.36
N GLU A 389 -2.67 22.49 9.12
CA GLU A 389 -3.69 23.44 8.64
C GLU A 389 -3.18 24.33 7.49
N GLN A 390 -1.90 24.71 7.55
CA GLN A 390 -1.26 25.50 6.50
C GLN A 390 -1.07 24.66 5.23
N LEU A 391 -0.72 23.38 5.38
CA LEU A 391 -0.60 22.45 4.26
C LEU A 391 -1.94 22.14 3.62
N LEU A 392 -2.99 21.95 4.42
CA LEU A 392 -4.34 21.74 3.92
C LEU A 392 -4.82 22.95 3.14
N ALA A 393 -4.66 24.16 3.68
CA ALA A 393 -5.03 25.40 3.00
C ALA A 393 -4.23 25.61 1.70
N LEU A 394 -2.93 25.25 1.69
CA LEU A 394 -2.10 25.28 0.49
C LEU A 394 -2.58 24.28 -0.57
N LEU A 395 -2.92 23.06 -0.16
CA LEU A 395 -3.45 22.01 -1.04
C LEU A 395 -4.79 22.44 -1.64
N ASP A 396 -5.72 22.93 -0.82
CA ASP A 396 -7.04 23.42 -1.27
C ASP A 396 -6.92 24.53 -2.30
N ARG A 397 -6.08 25.52 -2.02
CA ARG A 397 -5.80 26.62 -2.96
C ARG A 397 -5.21 26.08 -4.26
N SER A 398 -4.23 25.19 -4.15
CA SER A 398 -3.53 24.62 -5.32
C SER A 398 -4.46 23.80 -6.19
N VAL A 399 -5.31 22.96 -5.60
CA VAL A 399 -6.34 22.18 -6.30
C VAL A 399 -7.29 23.11 -7.04
N LYS A 400 -7.82 24.15 -6.38
CA LYS A 400 -8.75 25.11 -6.99
C LYS A 400 -8.12 25.85 -8.17
N GLU A 401 -6.87 26.28 -8.02
CA GLU A 401 -6.15 26.96 -9.11
C GLU A 401 -5.88 26.02 -10.29
N VAL A 402 -5.49 24.76 -10.05
CA VAL A 402 -5.27 23.76 -11.12
C VAL A 402 -6.58 23.37 -11.80
N GLN A 403 -7.70 23.30 -11.07
CA GLN A 403 -9.03 23.10 -11.63
C GLN A 403 -9.45 24.25 -12.55
N ASN A 404 -9.24 25.50 -12.12
CA ASN A 404 -9.52 26.67 -12.94
C ASN A 404 -8.66 26.68 -14.21
N MET A 405 -7.37 26.38 -14.08
CA MET A 405 -6.46 26.25 -15.22
C MET A 405 -6.93 25.16 -16.19
N HIS A 406 -7.25 23.96 -15.70
CA HIS A 406 -7.77 22.87 -16.52
C HIS A 406 -9.03 23.29 -17.29
N ARG A 407 -9.95 24.00 -16.62
CA ARG A 407 -11.18 24.53 -17.24
C ARG A 407 -10.86 25.50 -18.39
N THR A 408 -9.98 26.47 -18.16
CA THR A 408 -9.58 27.45 -19.18
C THR A 408 -8.87 26.79 -20.37
N LEU A 409 -7.94 25.87 -20.10
CA LEU A 409 -7.21 25.13 -21.12
C LEU A 409 -8.14 24.24 -21.96
N SER A 410 -9.13 23.60 -21.34
CA SER A 410 -10.14 22.80 -22.07
C SER A 410 -10.93 23.68 -23.04
N ALA A 411 -11.43 24.83 -22.57
CA ALA A 411 -12.18 25.76 -23.42
C ALA A 411 -11.31 26.35 -24.55
N LEU A 412 -10.02 26.55 -24.31
CA LEU A 412 -9.06 27.04 -25.30
C LEU A 412 -8.75 25.98 -26.38
N ASP A 413 -8.59 24.70 -26.00
CA ASP A 413 -8.42 23.59 -26.95
C ASP A 413 -9.62 23.47 -27.89
N ASP A 414 -10.83 23.57 -27.35
CA ASP A 414 -12.06 23.57 -28.12
C ASP A 414 -12.16 24.81 -29.04
N TYR A 415 -11.79 25.99 -28.52
CA TYR A 415 -11.75 27.23 -29.31
C TYR A 415 -10.82 27.12 -30.51
N PHE A 416 -9.57 26.65 -30.33
CA PHE A 416 -8.62 26.52 -31.44
C PHE A 416 -9.11 25.54 -32.52
N LYS A 417 -9.75 24.43 -32.11
CA LYS A 417 -10.30 23.43 -33.04
C LYS A 417 -11.54 23.91 -33.79
N ALA A 418 -12.34 24.76 -33.17
CA ALA A 418 -13.55 25.32 -33.76
C ALA A 418 -13.28 26.53 -34.65
N SER A 419 -12.25 27.32 -34.33
CA SER A 419 -11.93 28.58 -35.01
C SER A 419 -10.91 28.43 -36.14
N ALA A 420 -10.28 27.27 -36.28
CA ALA A 420 -9.32 27.01 -37.34
C ALA A 420 -10.01 26.75 -38.70
N ASP A 421 -9.50 27.39 -39.74
CA ASP A 421 -9.95 27.17 -41.12
C ASP A 421 -9.69 25.73 -41.57
N PRO A 422 -10.49 25.19 -42.52
CA PRO A 422 -10.36 23.82 -43.00
C PRO A 422 -8.94 23.43 -43.45
N GLU A 423 -8.17 24.36 -44.00
CA GLU A 423 -6.81 24.13 -44.53
C GLU A 423 -5.74 23.93 -43.45
N ILE A 424 -5.96 24.44 -42.23
CA ILE A 424 -4.99 24.39 -41.13
C ILE A 424 -5.50 23.58 -39.94
N ARG A 425 -6.75 23.11 -40.00
CA ARG A 425 -7.39 22.37 -38.91
C ARG A 425 -6.60 21.14 -38.48
N ASP A 426 -5.97 20.45 -39.43
CA ASP A 426 -5.13 19.27 -39.16
C ASP A 426 -3.77 19.62 -38.54
N LYS A 427 -3.36 20.90 -38.59
CA LYS A 427 -2.12 21.39 -38.00
C LYS A 427 -2.29 21.88 -36.57
N VAL A 428 -3.52 22.10 -36.11
CA VAL A 428 -3.82 22.50 -34.72
C VAL A 428 -3.43 21.37 -33.78
N LYS A 429 -2.53 21.65 -32.83
CA LYS A 429 -2.11 20.70 -31.81
C LYS A 429 -3.16 20.59 -30.72
N GLY A 430 -3.77 19.42 -30.60
CA GLY A 430 -4.67 19.12 -29.49
C GLY A 430 -3.92 18.90 -28.17
N ILE A 431 -4.54 19.30 -27.05
CA ILE A 431 -4.02 19.10 -25.69
C ILE A 431 -4.86 18.14 -24.82
N LYS A 432 -5.76 17.36 -25.43
CA LYS A 432 -6.64 16.41 -24.71
C LYS A 432 -5.89 15.40 -23.82
N PRO A 433 -4.80 14.76 -24.28
CA PRO A 433 -4.02 13.84 -23.43
C PRO A 433 -3.47 14.53 -22.18
N GLU A 434 -2.94 15.75 -22.33
CA GLU A 434 -2.38 16.55 -21.25
C GLU A 434 -3.46 17.00 -20.25
N LEU A 435 -4.63 17.42 -20.75
CA LEU A 435 -5.79 17.73 -19.93
C LEU A 435 -6.24 16.53 -19.10
N SER A 436 -6.23 15.32 -19.67
CA SER A 436 -6.54 14.08 -18.95
C SER A 436 -5.56 13.84 -17.80
N THR A 437 -4.26 14.03 -18.04
CA THR A 437 -3.22 13.92 -17.00
C THR A 437 -3.45 14.93 -15.87
N ILE A 438 -3.75 16.19 -16.20
CA ILE A 438 -4.07 17.22 -15.20
C ILE A 438 -5.32 16.85 -14.39
N LYS A 439 -6.36 16.35 -15.06
CA LYS A 439 -7.60 15.89 -14.40
C LYS A 439 -7.33 14.76 -13.41
N ASN A 440 -6.51 13.77 -13.79
CA ASN A 440 -6.15 12.66 -12.92
C ASN A 440 -5.37 13.14 -11.69
N ALA A 441 -4.43 14.07 -11.86
CA ALA A 441 -3.71 14.67 -10.75
C ALA A 441 -4.62 15.43 -9.77
N ILE A 442 -5.63 16.15 -10.28
CA ILE A 442 -6.67 16.80 -9.45
C ILE A 442 -7.45 15.76 -8.64
N ILE A 443 -7.83 14.63 -9.25
CA ILE A 443 -8.57 13.55 -8.58
C ILE A 443 -7.70 12.96 -7.46
N SER A 444 -6.45 12.59 -7.75
CA SER A 444 -5.52 12.04 -6.77
C SER A 444 -5.27 13.00 -5.60
N ALA A 445 -5.09 14.29 -5.88
CA ALA A 445 -4.90 15.31 -4.85
C ALA A 445 -6.14 15.44 -3.94
N ASN A 446 -7.35 15.41 -4.51
CA ASN A 446 -8.60 15.45 -3.74
C ASN A 446 -8.82 14.19 -2.91
N GLN A 447 -8.46 13.01 -3.43
CA GLN A 447 -8.52 11.76 -2.68
C GLN A 447 -7.63 11.84 -1.44
N LYS A 448 -6.37 12.28 -1.60
CA LYS A 448 -5.43 12.45 -0.48
C LYS A 448 -5.92 13.48 0.55
N ARG A 449 -6.53 14.58 0.10
CA ARG A 449 -7.18 15.55 0.99
C ARG A 449 -8.32 14.92 1.79
N HIS A 450 -9.14 14.10 1.14
CA HIS A 450 -10.27 13.44 1.81
C HIS A 450 -9.79 12.39 2.83
N GLU A 451 -8.77 11.61 2.48
CA GLU A 451 -8.08 10.68 3.40
C GLU A 451 -7.58 11.41 4.66
N TYR A 452 -6.91 12.56 4.50
CA TYR A 452 -6.50 13.40 5.64
C TYR A 452 -7.69 13.84 6.51
N THR A 453 -8.75 14.35 5.88
CA THR A 453 -9.91 14.91 6.59
C THR A 453 -10.66 13.83 7.37
N SER A 454 -10.87 12.66 6.75
CA SER A 454 -11.52 11.51 7.38
C SER A 454 -10.73 11.00 8.59
N GLN A 455 -9.40 10.94 8.50
CA GLN A 455 -8.54 10.49 9.60
C GLN A 455 -8.52 11.50 10.76
N LYS A 456 -8.50 12.81 10.44
CA LYS A 456 -8.58 13.87 11.47
C LYS A 456 -9.93 13.87 12.19
N GLU A 457 -11.02 13.64 11.47
CA GLU A 457 -12.36 13.49 12.05
C GLU A 457 -12.45 12.26 12.96
N GLU A 458 -11.87 11.13 12.55
CA GLU A 458 -11.79 9.91 13.36
C GLU A 458 -10.96 10.13 14.64
N GLU A 459 -9.80 10.81 14.55
CA GLU A 459 -8.99 11.18 15.72
C GLU A 459 -9.76 12.10 16.68
N GLU A 460 -10.47 13.10 16.17
CA GLU A 460 -11.32 13.98 16.98
C GLU A 460 -12.48 13.22 17.64
N GLN A 461 -13.11 12.29 16.93
CA GLN A 461 -14.19 11.46 17.50
C GLN A 461 -13.66 10.56 18.62
N LEU A 462 -12.53 9.88 18.41
CA LEU A 462 -11.89 9.06 19.44
C LEU A 462 -11.47 9.88 20.66
N ARG A 463 -10.99 11.11 20.45
CA ARG A 463 -10.67 12.07 21.52
C ARG A 463 -11.92 12.52 22.28
N ARG A 464 -13.04 12.78 21.59
CA ARG A 464 -14.33 13.10 22.24
C ARG A 464 -14.89 11.93 23.04
N LEU A 465 -14.59 10.70 22.64
CA LEU A 465 -14.97 9.47 23.34
C LEU A 465 -14.03 9.09 24.51
N GLY A 466 -12.97 9.87 24.76
CA GLY A 466 -12.05 9.66 25.88
C GLY A 466 -11.13 8.44 25.72
N LEU A 467 -10.97 7.93 24.50
CA LEU A 467 -10.21 6.70 24.20
C LEU A 467 -8.71 6.95 23.91
N THR A 468 -8.22 8.17 24.09
CA THR A 468 -6.80 8.55 23.90
C THR A 468 -6.16 9.05 25.19
N THR A 469 -5.25 8.24 25.75
CA THR A 469 -4.23 8.61 26.76
C THR A 469 -2.83 8.24 26.33
#